data_AF-A0A9W6GRA0-F1
#
_entry.id   AF-A0A9W6GRA0-F1
#
_cell.length_a   1.000
_cell.length_b   1.000
_cell.length_c   1.000
_cell.angle_alpha   90.00
_cell.angle_beta   90.00
_cell.angle_gamma   90.00
#
_symmetry.space_group_name_H-M   'P 1'
#
loop_
_entity.id
_entity.type
_entity.pdbx_description
1 polymer ?
#
loop_
_entity_poly.entity_id
_entity_poly.type
_entity_poly.pdbx_seq_one_letter_code
_entity_poly.pdbx_strand_id
1 'polypeptide(L)'
;MSKLTLASILAILAMASPALAASEKWLVTEENTAGIKGAQGTWTLEVVAGKVSGTADMMSGRGAPLAYKIDGAITDGVYTLNLTDRTDGKKSCVWSGHTPAAASTQKAGLIGYAECEGAKLILRASPAPQ
;
A
#
# COMPACT_ATOMS: atom_id res chain seq x y z
N MET A 1 -1.54 66.28 16.76
CA MET A 1 -0.70 65.37 15.96
C MET A 1 -1.47 64.09 15.72
N SER A 2 -2.08 63.98 14.54
CA SER A 2 -2.84 62.81 14.12
C SER A 2 -1.89 61.74 13.60
N LYS A 3 -1.96 60.51 14.14
CA LYS A 3 -1.49 59.30 13.45
C LYS A 3 -2.36 58.11 13.84
N LEU A 4 -3.32 57.79 12.97
CA LEU A 4 -3.99 56.49 12.92
C LEU A 4 -2.92 55.39 12.77
N THR A 5 -2.98 54.36 13.59
CA THR A 5 -2.29 53.10 13.34
C THR A 5 -3.33 52.04 13.02
N LEU A 6 -3.46 51.76 11.72
CA LEU A 6 -4.29 50.72 11.15
C LEU A 6 -3.72 49.35 11.55
N ALA A 7 -4.49 48.54 12.27
CA ALA A 7 -4.14 47.16 12.53
C ALA A 7 -4.39 46.32 11.26
N SER A 8 -3.32 45.92 10.58
CA SER A 8 -3.39 45.05 9.40
C SER A 8 -3.67 43.61 9.83
N ILE A 9 -4.89 43.14 9.63
CA ILE A 9 -5.28 41.73 9.78
C ILE A 9 -4.73 40.97 8.57
N LEU A 10 -3.63 40.24 8.74
CA LEU A 10 -3.11 39.27 7.78
C LEU A 10 -4.00 38.02 7.83
N ALA A 11 -5.01 37.97 6.95
CA ALA A 11 -5.75 36.75 6.66
C ALA A 11 -4.84 35.81 5.83
N ILE A 12 -4.19 34.86 6.51
CA ILE A 12 -3.48 33.76 5.85
C ILE A 12 -4.54 32.77 5.35
N LEU A 13 -4.92 32.89 4.07
CA LEU A 13 -5.62 31.80 3.38
C LEU A 13 -4.62 30.63 3.24
N ALA A 14 -4.67 29.69 4.17
CA ALA A 14 -4.03 28.40 4.01
C ALA A 14 -4.68 27.70 2.79
N MET A 15 -3.92 27.59 1.70
CA MET A 15 -4.30 26.83 0.53
C MET A 15 -4.36 25.36 0.94
N ALA A 16 -5.56 24.86 1.28
CA ALA A 16 -5.82 23.44 1.39
C ALA A 16 -5.87 22.86 -0.02
N SER A 17 -4.71 22.53 -0.59
CA SER A 17 -4.68 21.69 -1.78
C SER A 17 -5.32 20.36 -1.41
N PRO A 18 -6.38 19.90 -2.10
CA PRO A 18 -6.88 18.56 -1.91
C PRO A 18 -5.73 17.62 -2.26
N ALA A 19 -5.32 16.78 -1.30
CA ALA A 19 -4.40 15.68 -1.56
C ALA A 19 -5.05 14.84 -2.67
N LEU A 20 -4.55 15.00 -3.89
CA LEU A 20 -5.03 14.22 -5.03
C LEU A 20 -4.81 12.76 -4.68
N ALA A 21 -5.89 12.00 -4.66
CA ALA A 21 -5.85 10.56 -4.56
C ALA A 21 -5.08 10.03 -5.78
N ALA A 22 -3.79 9.77 -5.62
CA ALA A 22 -2.97 9.20 -6.66
C ALA A 22 -3.12 7.68 -6.60
N SER A 23 -3.64 7.09 -7.67
CA SER A 23 -3.58 5.65 -7.85
C SER A 23 -2.15 5.26 -8.18
N GLU A 24 -1.53 4.47 -7.31
CA GLU A 24 -0.18 3.96 -7.44
C GLU A 24 -0.19 2.52 -7.93
N LYS A 25 0.67 2.23 -8.91
CA LYS A 25 0.86 0.89 -9.46
C LYS A 25 2.14 0.27 -8.90
N TRP A 26 2.02 -0.95 -8.39
CA TRP A 26 3.11 -1.66 -7.73
C TRP A 26 3.28 -3.05 -8.33
N LEU A 27 4.51 -3.46 -8.62
CA LEU A 27 4.83 -4.83 -9.00
C LEU A 27 5.01 -5.66 -7.73
N VAL A 28 4.23 -6.74 -7.60
CA VAL A 28 4.16 -7.54 -6.36
C VAL A 28 4.57 -8.97 -6.62
N THR A 29 5.33 -9.54 -5.69
CA THR A 29 5.65 -10.98 -5.61
C THR A 29 5.16 -11.53 -4.28
N GLU A 30 4.41 -12.64 -4.32
CA GLU A 30 4.08 -13.46 -3.16
C GLU A 30 5.01 -14.68 -3.10
N GLU A 31 5.58 -14.96 -1.92
CA GLU A 31 6.37 -16.14 -1.61
C GLU A 31 5.81 -16.81 -0.35
N ASN A 32 5.98 -18.13 -0.21
CA ASN A 32 5.73 -18.77 1.08
C ASN A 32 6.93 -18.58 2.03
N THR A 33 6.78 -19.00 3.29
CA THR A 33 7.85 -18.91 4.30
C THR A 33 9.09 -19.76 3.99
N ALA A 34 8.99 -20.70 3.04
CA ALA A 34 10.12 -21.48 2.53
C ALA A 34 10.84 -20.80 1.34
N GLY A 35 10.43 -19.58 0.95
CA GLY A 35 11.03 -18.82 -0.16
C GLY A 35 10.58 -19.28 -1.56
N ILE A 36 9.55 -20.12 -1.65
CA ILE A 36 9.00 -20.56 -2.93
C ILE A 36 8.03 -19.49 -3.44
N LYS A 37 8.28 -18.99 -4.65
CA LYS A 37 7.41 -18.03 -5.34
C LYS A 37 6.03 -18.64 -5.60
N GLY A 38 5.02 -18.00 -5.03
CA GLY A 38 3.61 -18.37 -5.15
C GLY A 38 2.93 -17.66 -6.32
N ALA A 39 3.07 -16.34 -6.41
CA ALA A 39 2.47 -15.52 -7.45
C ALA A 39 3.24 -14.22 -7.70
N GLN A 40 3.04 -13.62 -8.86
CA GLN A 40 3.58 -12.30 -9.20
C GLN A 40 2.60 -11.50 -10.06
N GLY A 41 2.61 -10.19 -9.92
CA GLY A 41 1.68 -9.33 -10.67
C GLY A 41 1.71 -7.89 -10.23
N THR A 42 0.54 -7.26 -10.25
CA THR A 42 0.38 -5.84 -9.97
C THR A 42 -0.61 -5.62 -8.83
N TRP A 43 -0.29 -4.68 -7.95
CA TRP A 43 -1.29 -3.98 -7.14
C TRP A 43 -1.55 -2.60 -7.71
N THR A 44 -2.81 -2.20 -7.72
CA THR A 44 -3.24 -0.82 -7.98
C THR A 44 -3.86 -0.30 -6.70
N LEU A 45 -3.16 0.61 -6.03
CA LEU A 45 -3.54 1.15 -4.72
C LEU A 45 -3.93 2.62 -4.83
N GLU A 46 -4.93 3.03 -4.09
CA GLU A 46 -5.32 4.42 -3.87
C GLU A 46 -5.15 4.73 -2.39
N VAL A 47 -4.45 5.82 -2.09
CA VAL A 47 -4.22 6.28 -0.72
C VAL A 47 -4.90 7.62 -0.50
N VAL A 48 -5.92 7.65 0.37
CA VAL A 48 -6.69 8.87 0.67
C VAL A 48 -6.76 9.06 2.17
N ALA A 49 -6.15 10.14 2.67
CA ALA A 49 -6.12 10.48 4.09
C ALA A 49 -5.72 9.30 5.01
N GLY A 50 -4.72 8.52 4.60
CA GLY A 50 -4.20 7.37 5.34
C GLY A 50 -5.01 6.07 5.19
N LYS A 51 -6.15 6.10 4.49
CA LYS A 51 -6.86 4.88 4.07
C LYS A 51 -6.29 4.38 2.75
N VAL A 52 -6.21 3.06 2.62
CA VAL A 52 -5.73 2.39 1.41
C VAL A 52 -6.88 1.55 0.84
N SER A 53 -7.10 1.64 -0.46
CA SER A 53 -8.00 0.78 -1.21
C SER A 53 -7.38 0.37 -2.53
N GLY A 54 -7.78 -0.76 -3.10
CA GLY A 54 -7.20 -1.18 -4.36
C GLY A 54 -7.58 -2.58 -4.82
N THR A 55 -6.90 -3.02 -5.86
CA THR A 55 -7.02 -4.37 -6.42
C THR A 55 -5.64 -4.96 -6.70
N ALA A 56 -5.60 -6.28 -6.73
CA ALA A 56 -4.46 -7.04 -7.19
C ALA A 56 -4.85 -7.88 -8.40
N ASP A 57 -3.99 -7.85 -9.42
CA ASP A 57 -4.06 -8.68 -10.62
C ASP A 57 -2.72 -9.41 -10.76
N MET A 58 -2.73 -10.70 -10.45
CA MET A 58 -1.52 -11.53 -10.34
C MET A 58 -1.67 -12.85 -11.08
N MET A 59 -0.52 -13.47 -11.33
CA MET A 59 -0.40 -14.79 -11.91
C MET A 59 0.34 -15.71 -10.94
N SER A 60 -0.25 -16.84 -10.60
CA SER A 60 0.42 -17.86 -9.82
C SER A 60 1.60 -18.46 -10.61
N GLY A 61 2.56 -19.07 -9.90
CA GLY A 61 3.68 -19.78 -10.55
C GLY A 61 3.25 -20.95 -11.45
N ARG A 62 1.96 -21.35 -11.41
CA ARG A 62 1.38 -22.39 -12.27
C ARG A 62 0.54 -21.83 -13.43
N GLY A 63 0.51 -20.50 -13.61
CA GLY A 63 -0.25 -19.85 -14.68
C GLY A 63 -1.75 -19.70 -14.41
N ALA A 64 -2.22 -19.98 -13.19
CA ALA A 64 -3.59 -19.65 -12.78
C ALA A 64 -3.70 -18.19 -12.31
N PRO A 65 -4.75 -17.46 -12.68
CA PRO A 65 -4.94 -16.07 -12.25
C PRO A 65 -5.21 -15.98 -10.74
N LEU A 66 -4.57 -15.01 -10.10
CA LEU A 66 -4.79 -14.62 -8.72
C LEU A 66 -5.25 -13.16 -8.69
N ALA A 67 -6.50 -12.92 -8.32
CA ALA A 67 -7.01 -11.58 -8.13
C ALA A 67 -7.61 -11.43 -6.72
N TYR A 68 -7.56 -10.21 -6.19
CA TYR A 68 -8.17 -9.86 -4.91
C TYR A 68 -8.39 -8.36 -4.75
N LYS A 69 -9.24 -7.99 -3.80
CA LYS A 69 -9.42 -6.61 -3.35
C LYS A 69 -8.49 -6.32 -2.18
N ILE A 70 -8.13 -5.05 -2.06
CA ILE A 70 -7.27 -4.53 -1.02
C ILE A 70 -8.01 -3.39 -0.32
N ASP A 71 -8.11 -3.45 0.99
CA ASP A 71 -8.64 -2.38 1.83
C ASP A 71 -7.84 -2.30 3.13
N GLY A 72 -7.64 -1.11 3.67
CA GLY A 72 -6.87 -0.98 4.90
C GLY A 72 -6.45 0.44 5.22
N ALA A 73 -5.38 0.56 6.00
CA ALA A 73 -4.87 1.85 6.45
C ALA A 73 -3.35 1.82 6.64
N ILE A 74 -2.79 3.02 6.71
CA ILE A 74 -1.40 3.29 7.08
C ILE A 74 -1.41 3.95 8.46
N THR A 75 -0.67 3.41 9.40
CA THR A 75 -0.49 3.99 10.74
C THR A 75 0.99 3.93 11.10
N ASP A 76 1.58 5.08 11.41
CA ASP A 76 3.01 5.21 11.74
C ASP A 76 3.96 4.59 10.69
N GLY A 77 3.59 4.68 9.40
CA GLY A 77 4.36 4.13 8.29
C GLY A 77 4.23 2.60 8.10
N VAL A 78 3.40 1.95 8.93
CA VAL A 78 3.03 0.53 8.78
C VAL A 78 1.70 0.43 8.07
N TYR A 79 1.68 -0.33 6.99
CA TYR A 79 0.48 -0.67 6.23
C TYR A 79 -0.17 -1.88 6.88
N THR A 80 -1.49 -1.84 7.05
CA THR A 80 -2.30 -3.00 7.44
C THR A 80 -3.44 -3.12 6.44
N LEU A 81 -3.37 -4.14 5.58
CA LEU A 81 -4.25 -4.33 4.42
C LEU A 81 -4.96 -5.68 4.49
N ASN A 82 -6.27 -5.68 4.41
CA ASN A 82 -7.07 -6.87 4.19
C ASN A 82 -6.99 -7.26 2.70
N LEU A 83 -6.71 -8.53 2.44
CA LEU A 83 -6.70 -9.10 1.10
C LEU A 83 -7.95 -9.97 0.94
N THR A 84 -9.00 -9.41 0.37
CA THR A 84 -10.34 -10.01 0.32
C THR A 84 -10.67 -10.50 -1.09
N ASP A 85 -11.67 -11.38 -1.21
CA ASP A 85 -12.10 -11.94 -2.50
C ASP A 85 -10.98 -12.63 -3.30
N ARG A 86 -10.01 -13.23 -2.61
CA ARG A 86 -8.92 -13.96 -3.27
C ARG A 86 -9.44 -15.13 -4.11
N THR A 87 -9.09 -15.13 -5.39
CA THR A 87 -9.49 -16.19 -6.33
C THR A 87 -8.83 -17.54 -6.05
N ASP A 88 -7.75 -17.58 -5.27
CA ASP A 88 -7.10 -18.81 -4.80
C ASP A 88 -7.78 -19.43 -3.57
N GLY A 89 -8.90 -18.86 -3.12
CA GLY A 89 -9.73 -19.38 -2.04
C GLY A 89 -9.22 -19.11 -0.63
N LYS A 90 -8.01 -18.52 -0.46
CA LYS A 90 -7.50 -18.18 0.88
C LYS A 90 -8.39 -17.15 1.56
N LYS A 91 -8.59 -17.30 2.87
CA LYS A 91 -9.49 -16.47 3.68
C LYS A 91 -8.73 -15.76 4.79
N SER A 92 -9.35 -14.70 5.31
CA SER A 92 -8.89 -13.94 6.46
C SER A 92 -7.44 -13.46 6.32
N CYS A 93 -7.06 -13.08 5.09
CA CYS A 93 -5.71 -12.64 4.78
C CYS A 93 -5.51 -11.18 5.18
N VAL A 94 -4.64 -10.94 6.14
CA VAL A 94 -4.22 -9.59 6.55
C VAL A 94 -2.74 -9.45 6.28
N TRP A 95 -2.39 -8.53 5.39
CA TRP A 95 -1.01 -8.14 5.12
C TRP A 95 -0.61 -6.97 6.01
N SER A 96 0.49 -7.14 6.74
CA SER A 96 1.16 -6.05 7.43
C SER A 96 2.56 -5.86 6.88
N GLY A 97 2.89 -4.63 6.48
CA GLY A 97 4.17 -4.32 5.87
C GLY A 97 4.57 -2.86 6.00
N HIS A 98 5.78 -2.57 5.55
CA HIS A 98 6.40 -1.26 5.70
C HIS A 98 7.42 -1.04 4.57
N THR A 99 7.94 0.19 4.48
CA THR A 99 9.09 0.46 3.61
C THR A 99 10.33 -0.26 4.15
N PRO A 100 11.16 -0.89 3.30
CA PRO A 100 12.30 -1.66 3.77
C PRO A 100 13.25 -0.85 4.65
N ALA A 101 13.73 -1.46 5.73
CA ALA A 101 14.76 -0.85 6.57
C ALA A 101 16.06 -0.67 5.76
N ALA A 102 16.86 0.33 6.09
CA ALA A 102 18.11 0.67 5.37
C ALA A 102 19.09 -0.51 5.23
N ALA A 103 19.12 -1.40 6.24
CA ALA A 103 19.96 -2.59 6.28
C ALA A 103 19.41 -3.80 5.49
N SER A 104 18.19 -3.72 4.94
CA SER A 104 17.59 -4.85 4.22
C SER A 104 18.15 -4.98 2.79
N THR A 105 17.97 -6.16 2.20
CA THR A 105 18.37 -6.46 0.81
C THR A 105 17.50 -5.75 -0.22
N GLN A 106 16.24 -5.48 0.12
CA GLN A 106 15.34 -4.67 -0.69
C GLN A 106 15.58 -3.19 -0.36
N LYS A 107 16.04 -2.39 -1.32
CA LYS A 107 16.38 -0.97 -1.07
C LYS A 107 15.22 0.01 -1.26
N ALA A 108 14.11 -0.44 -1.86
CA ALA A 108 12.95 0.39 -2.14
C ALA A 108 11.65 -0.43 -2.16
N GLY A 109 10.52 0.27 -2.01
CA GLY A 109 9.19 -0.27 -2.12
C GLY A 109 8.56 -0.68 -0.78
N LEU A 110 7.81 -1.78 -0.75
CA LEU A 110 7.15 -2.30 0.44
C LEU A 110 7.51 -3.78 0.65
N ILE A 111 7.61 -4.20 1.91
CA ILE A 111 7.80 -5.59 2.30
C ILE A 111 6.95 -5.90 3.53
N GLY A 112 6.36 -7.09 3.57
CA GLY A 112 5.55 -7.49 4.70
C GLY A 112 5.09 -8.94 4.62
N TYR A 113 4.27 -9.32 5.60
CA TYR A 113 3.72 -10.65 5.72
C TYR A 113 2.20 -10.60 5.64
N ALA A 114 1.62 -11.49 4.83
CA ALA A 114 0.19 -11.77 4.87
C ALA A 114 -0.07 -13.02 5.70
N GLU A 115 -0.77 -12.85 6.81
CA GLU A 115 -1.30 -13.93 7.62
C GLU A 115 -2.69 -14.27 7.06
N CYS A 116 -2.83 -15.47 6.51
CA CYS A 116 -4.09 -16.04 6.05
C CYS A 116 -4.44 -17.24 6.93
N GLU A 117 -5.69 -17.71 6.86
CA GLU A 117 -6.08 -18.94 7.52
C GLU A 117 -5.22 -20.14 7.04
N GLY A 118 -4.40 -20.69 7.93
CA GLY A 118 -3.53 -21.83 7.66
C GLY A 118 -2.31 -21.55 6.76
N ALA A 119 -2.03 -20.28 6.41
CA ALA A 119 -0.90 -19.95 5.56
C ALA A 119 -0.30 -18.58 5.89
N LYS A 120 1.03 -18.48 5.81
CA LYS A 120 1.76 -17.22 5.89
C LYS A 120 2.51 -16.97 4.60
N LEU A 121 2.33 -15.78 4.03
CA LEU A 121 2.96 -15.36 2.78
C LEU A 121 3.85 -14.15 3.02
N ILE A 122 4.95 -14.07 2.29
CA ILE A 122 5.81 -12.89 2.23
C ILE A 122 5.47 -12.15 0.95
N LEU A 123 5.08 -10.89 1.07
CA LEU A 123 4.77 -10.05 -0.08
C LEU A 123 5.78 -8.92 -0.18
N ARG A 124 6.32 -8.74 -1.38
CA ARG A 124 7.24 -7.66 -1.73
C ARG A 124 6.66 -6.89 -2.89
N ALA A 125 6.52 -5.59 -2.70
CA ALA A 125 6.05 -4.67 -3.73
C ALA A 125 7.17 -3.69 -4.09
N SER A 126 7.40 -3.48 -5.38
CA SER A 126 8.25 -2.40 -5.90
C SER A 126 7.41 -1.45 -6.75
N PRO A 127 7.71 -0.14 -6.77
CA PRO A 127 7.00 0.79 -7.65
C PRO A 127 7.08 0.28 -9.09
N ALA A 128 5.96 0.30 -9.81
CA ALA A 128 5.99 0.00 -11.23
C ALA A 128 6.73 1.13 -11.98
N PRO A 129 7.51 0.81 -13.04
CA PRO A 129 8.05 1.84 -13.90
C PRO A 129 6.89 2.67 -14.49
N GLN A 130 7.01 4.01 -14.38
CA GLN A 130 6.06 4.97 -14.94
C GLN A 130 6.12 4.98 -16.47
#